data_AF-A0A0S8E7E0-F1
#
_entry.id   AF-A0A0S8E7E0-F1
#
_cell.length_a   1.000
_cell.length_b   1.000
_cell.length_c   1.000
_cell.angle_alpha   90.00
_cell.angle_beta   90.00
_cell.angle_gamma   90.00
#
_symmetry.space_group_name_H-M   'P 1'
#
loop_
_entity.id
_entity.type
_entity.pdbx_description
1 polymer ?
#
loop_
_entity_poly.entity_id
_entity_poly.type
_entity_poly.pdbx_seq_one_letter_code
_entity_poly.pdbx_strand_id
1 'polypeptide(L)'
;MKYRAYIDIETTGLSRCHCDLTVIGIALEKGRECQIVQLLAGDLYEVNLLKALKGVDEIYSYNGSRFDLPFIEANLGIDLKRYFEHTDLMYECWRQNLKGGLKVVEQKLGIDRILKGLDGYMAVKLWYDYLNNNNEQALQTLLAYNEEDVVNLRVLRQRLGIN
;
A
#
# COMPACT_ATOMS: atom_id res chain seq x y z
N MET A 1 12.45 17.50 9.79
CA MET A 1 12.50 16.11 9.32
C MET A 1 11.38 15.92 8.33
N LYS A 2 11.64 15.32 7.17
CA LYS A 2 10.63 15.03 6.15
C LYS A 2 9.57 14.06 6.71
N TYR A 3 8.30 14.37 6.50
CA TYR A 3 7.17 13.53 6.85
C TYR A 3 6.79 12.69 5.63
N ARG A 4 6.92 11.36 5.72
CA ARG A 4 6.75 10.45 4.59
C ARG A 4 5.54 9.55 4.81
N ALA A 5 4.84 9.21 3.72
CA ALA A 5 3.81 8.19 3.72
C ALA A 5 4.21 7.02 2.82
N TYR A 6 3.84 5.80 3.19
CA TYR A 6 3.97 4.60 2.35
C TYR A 6 2.58 4.04 2.11
N ILE A 7 2.21 3.89 0.85
CA ILE A 7 0.86 3.53 0.43
C ILE A 7 0.91 2.21 -0.34
N ASP A 8 -0.03 1.35 0.00
CA ASP A 8 -0.38 0.11 -0.68
C ASP A 8 -1.90 -0.07 -0.65
N ILE A 9 -2.47 -0.66 -1.69
CA ILE A 9 -3.92 -0.88 -1.80
C ILE A 9 -4.30 -2.35 -1.97
N GLU A 10 -5.49 -2.68 -1.49
CA GLU A 10 -6.16 -3.92 -1.82
C GLU A 10 -7.38 -3.65 -2.69
N THR A 11 -7.66 -4.57 -3.61
CA THR A 11 -8.71 -4.43 -4.62
C THR A 11 -9.45 -5.75 -4.81
N THR A 12 -10.61 -5.73 -5.46
CA THR A 12 -11.31 -6.96 -5.87
C THR A 12 -10.75 -7.59 -7.15
N GLY A 13 -9.71 -6.99 -7.75
CA GLY A 13 -9.05 -7.46 -8.96
C GLY A 13 -8.21 -6.38 -9.65
N LEU A 14 -7.65 -6.69 -10.83
CA LEU A 14 -6.60 -5.87 -11.45
C LEU A 14 -7.09 -4.71 -12.32
N SER A 15 -8.40 -4.61 -12.60
CA SER A 15 -8.93 -3.60 -13.51
C SER A 15 -9.59 -2.46 -12.73
N ARG A 16 -9.00 -1.26 -12.76
CA ARG A 16 -9.60 -0.08 -12.12
C ARG A 16 -10.97 0.33 -12.67
N CYS A 17 -11.35 -0.18 -13.84
CA CYS A 17 -12.64 0.10 -14.47
C CYS A 17 -13.72 -0.93 -14.12
N HIS A 18 -13.33 -2.08 -13.56
CA HIS A 18 -14.22 -3.23 -13.34
C HIS A 18 -14.07 -3.87 -11.95
N CYS A 19 -13.13 -3.40 -11.13
CA CYS A 19 -12.84 -3.90 -9.80
C CYS A 19 -12.82 -2.73 -8.83
N ASP A 20 -13.21 -3.02 -7.60
CA ASP A 20 -13.38 -2.04 -6.53
C ASP A 20 -12.11 -1.94 -5.70
N LEU A 21 -11.87 -0.75 -5.17
CA LEU A 21 -10.88 -0.50 -4.12
C LEU A 21 -11.46 -0.91 -2.76
N THR A 22 -10.74 -1.76 -2.00
CA THR A 22 -11.25 -2.34 -0.75
C THR A 22 -10.55 -1.81 0.48
N VAL A 23 -9.22 -1.64 0.41
CA VAL A 23 -8.40 -1.10 1.50
C VAL A 23 -7.35 -0.14 0.92
N ILE A 24 -7.12 0.98 1.59
CA ILE A 24 -5.88 1.77 1.44
C ILE A 24 -5.12 1.68 2.75
N GLY A 25 -3.94 1.08 2.70
CA GLY A 25 -2.96 1.09 3.79
C GLY A 25 -2.06 2.31 3.70
N ILE A 26 -1.74 2.91 4.84
CA ILE A 26 -0.83 4.05 4.94
C ILE A 26 0.06 3.89 6.17
N ALA A 27 1.37 3.78 5.96
CA ALA A 27 2.35 3.96 7.03
C ALA A 27 2.89 5.40 7.01
N LEU A 28 2.77 6.10 8.12
CA LEU A 28 3.16 7.50 8.29
C LEU A 28 4.44 7.59 9.12
N GLU A 29 5.55 8.00 8.50
CA GLU A 29 6.87 8.09 9.14
C GLU A 29 7.27 9.55 9.38
N LYS A 30 7.37 9.93 10.67
CA LYS A 30 7.91 11.22 11.10
C LYS A 30 9.03 11.01 12.10
N GLY A 31 10.26 11.12 11.62
CA GLY A 31 11.45 10.83 12.43
C GLY A 31 11.55 9.35 12.79
N ARG A 32 11.48 9.01 14.08
CA ARG A 32 11.51 7.61 14.53
C ARG A 32 10.13 6.99 14.67
N GLU A 33 9.09 7.82 14.67
CA GLU A 33 7.70 7.39 14.82
C GLU A 33 7.17 6.85 13.50
N CYS A 34 6.39 5.78 13.59
CA CYS A 34 5.68 5.18 12.48
C CYS A 34 4.26 4.86 12.94
N GLN A 35 3.27 5.49 12.34
CA GLN A 35 1.86 5.25 12.63
C GLN A 35 1.21 4.57 11.42
N ILE A 36 0.37 3.58 11.66
CA ILE A 36 -0.41 2.92 10.61
C ILE A 36 -1.82 3.49 10.59
N VAL A 37 -2.34 3.73 9.38
CA VAL A 37 -3.72 4.09 9.10
C VAL A 37 -4.20 3.19 7.98
N GLN A 38 -5.39 2.60 8.15
CA GLN A 38 -6.03 1.81 7.09
C GLN A 38 -7.44 2.35 6.89
N LEU A 39 -7.79 2.64 5.63
CA LEU A 39 -9.12 3.05 5.22
C LEU A 39 -9.79 1.87 4.51
N LEU A 40 -10.94 1.43 5.01
CA LEU A 40 -11.74 0.35 4.42
C LEU A 40 -12.80 0.91 3.48
N ALA A 41 -13.35 0.08 2.59
CA ALA A 41 -14.33 0.46 1.56
C ALA A 41 -15.44 1.43 2.03
N GLY A 42 -15.96 1.28 3.25
CA GLY A 42 -16.98 2.20 3.81
C GLY A 42 -16.49 3.62 4.13
N ASP A 43 -15.18 3.80 4.29
CA ASP A 43 -14.47 5.04 4.64
C ASP A 43 -13.59 5.58 3.50
N LEU A 44 -13.62 4.94 2.32
CA LEU A 44 -12.85 5.35 1.15
C LEU A 44 -13.47 6.57 0.46
N TYR A 45 -13.17 7.74 1.02
CA TYR A 45 -13.51 9.04 0.44
C TYR A 45 -12.26 9.89 0.30
N GLU A 46 -12.23 10.76 -0.71
CA GLU A 46 -11.14 11.73 -0.95
C GLU A 46 -10.78 12.49 0.34
N VAL A 47 -11.78 12.99 1.06
CA VAL A 47 -11.58 13.76 2.30
C VAL A 47 -10.86 12.95 3.39
N ASN A 48 -11.15 11.66 3.51
CA ASN A 48 -10.54 10.80 4.52
C ASN A 48 -9.08 10.50 4.16
N LEU A 49 -8.81 10.23 2.88
CA LEU A 49 -7.46 10.02 2.39
C LEU A 49 -6.60 11.29 2.55
N LEU A 50 -7.11 12.46 2.14
CA LEU A 50 -6.42 13.73 2.32
C LEU A 50 -6.19 14.08 3.79
N LYS A 51 -7.14 13.74 4.67
CA LYS A 51 -6.98 13.91 6.12
C LYS A 51 -5.86 13.01 6.66
N ALA A 52 -5.80 11.75 6.24
CA ALA A 52 -4.75 10.82 6.64
C ALA A 52 -3.35 11.27 6.17
N LEU A 53 -3.27 11.87 4.98
CA LEU A 53 -2.03 12.37 4.37
C LEU A 53 -1.70 13.82 4.74
N LYS A 54 -2.43 14.43 5.68
CA LYS A 54 -2.25 15.85 6.02
C LYS A 54 -0.82 16.14 6.50
N GLY A 55 -0.13 17.02 5.76
CA GLY A 55 1.22 17.48 6.07
C GLY A 55 2.33 16.54 5.60
N VAL A 56 2.00 15.42 4.95
CA VAL A 56 2.99 14.54 4.30
C VAL A 56 3.69 15.31 3.18
N ASP A 57 5.02 15.20 3.13
CA ASP A 57 5.86 15.83 2.10
C ASP A 57 6.01 14.93 0.87
N GLU A 58 6.05 13.60 1.06
CA GLU A 58 6.29 12.63 -0.01
C GLU A 58 5.60 11.29 0.26
N ILE A 59 5.05 10.72 -0.79
CA ILE A 59 4.43 9.40 -0.82
C ILE A 59 5.38 8.40 -1.50
N TYR A 60 5.45 7.21 -0.91
CA TYR A 60 6.15 6.06 -1.44
C TYR A 60 5.16 4.93 -1.73
N SER A 61 5.41 4.17 -2.79
CA SER A 61 4.64 2.98 -3.16
C SER A 61 5.55 1.96 -3.82
N TYR A 62 5.06 0.75 -4.11
CA TYR A 62 5.74 -0.21 -4.98
C TYR A 62 4.87 -0.59 -6.16
N ASN A 63 5.27 -0.21 -7.37
CA ASN A 63 4.47 -0.29 -8.61
C ASN A 63 3.20 0.60 -8.59
N GLY A 64 3.09 1.51 -7.62
CA GLY A 64 1.94 2.40 -7.45
C GLY A 64 1.78 3.41 -8.57
N SER A 65 2.84 3.76 -9.29
CA SER A 65 2.73 4.63 -10.48
C SER A 65 1.84 4.04 -11.56
N ARG A 66 1.78 2.70 -11.64
CA ARG A 66 1.08 1.95 -12.68
C ARG A 66 -0.22 1.33 -12.19
N PHE A 67 -0.34 1.10 -10.88
CA PHE A 67 -1.44 0.37 -10.28
C PHE A 67 -2.18 1.20 -9.23
N ASP A 68 -1.57 1.41 -8.06
CA ASP A 68 -2.20 1.97 -6.86
C ASP A 68 -2.78 3.37 -7.08
N LEU A 69 -1.95 4.31 -7.53
CA LEU A 69 -2.34 5.71 -7.69
C LEU A 69 -3.43 5.86 -8.77
N PRO A 70 -3.32 5.22 -9.96
CA PRO A 70 -4.42 5.22 -10.92
C PRO A 70 -5.71 4.56 -10.40
N PHE A 71 -5.62 3.56 -9.52
CA PHE A 71 -6.81 2.96 -8.88
C PHE A 71 -7.48 3.93 -7.91
N ILE A 72 -6.68 4.61 -7.07
CA ILE A 72 -7.14 5.65 -6.16
C ILE A 72 -7.79 6.79 -6.94
N GLU A 73 -7.17 7.26 -8.02
CA GLU A 73 -7.74 8.31 -8.86
C GLU A 73 -9.08 7.90 -9.48
N ALA A 74 -9.17 6.68 -10.01
CA ALA A 74 -10.41 6.18 -10.62
C ALA A 74 -11.56 5.99 -9.61
N ASN A 75 -11.26 5.59 -8.38
CA ASN A 75 -12.28 5.31 -7.36
C ASN A 75 -12.65 6.55 -6.53
N LEU A 76 -11.68 7.43 -6.25
CA LEU A 76 -11.85 8.56 -5.34
C LEU A 76 -11.81 9.93 -6.04
N GLY A 77 -11.51 9.98 -7.34
CA GLY A 77 -11.48 11.22 -8.12
C GLY A 77 -10.27 12.12 -7.83
N ILE A 78 -9.24 11.60 -7.15
CA ILE A 78 -8.06 12.37 -6.74
C ILE A 78 -6.75 11.80 -7.32
N ASP A 79 -6.01 12.63 -8.04
CA ASP A 79 -4.63 12.34 -8.45
C ASP A 79 -3.65 12.82 -7.37
N LEU A 80 -3.18 11.87 -6.54
CA LEU A 80 -2.24 12.15 -5.45
C LEU A 80 -0.94 12.82 -5.92
N LYS A 81 -0.48 12.59 -7.16
CA LYS A 81 0.76 13.19 -7.67
C LYS A 81 0.64 14.69 -7.91
N ARG A 82 -0.58 15.24 -7.92
CA ARG A 82 -0.80 16.70 -8.00
C ARG A 82 -0.59 17.40 -6.67
N TYR A 83 -0.58 16.65 -5.57
CA TYR A 83 -0.54 17.18 -4.21
C TYR A 83 0.73 16.79 -3.45
N PHE A 84 1.37 15.69 -3.83
CA PHE A 84 2.52 15.13 -3.12
C PHE A 84 3.64 14.75 -4.09
N GLU A 85 4.88 14.91 -3.64
CA GLU A 85 6.01 14.23 -4.28
C GLU A 85 5.78 12.71 -4.20
N HIS A 86 6.14 11.99 -5.26
CA HIS A 86 5.92 10.55 -5.33
C HIS A 86 7.17 9.82 -5.78
N THR A 87 7.60 8.85 -4.96
CA THR A 87 8.69 7.94 -5.29
C THR A 87 8.18 6.50 -5.33
N ASP A 88 8.22 5.89 -6.51
CA ASP A 88 7.88 4.49 -6.69
C ASP A 88 9.12 3.60 -6.53
N LEU A 89 9.17 2.88 -5.41
CA LEU A 89 10.29 2.05 -4.98
C LEU A 89 10.56 0.90 -5.95
N MET A 90 9.60 0.48 -6.78
CA MET A 90 9.85 -0.54 -7.79
C MET A 90 10.94 -0.08 -8.78
N TYR A 91 10.89 1.19 -9.21
CA TYR A 91 11.91 1.71 -10.14
C TYR A 91 13.26 1.89 -9.46
N GLU A 92 13.27 2.24 -8.17
CA GLU A 92 14.51 2.30 -7.38
C GLU A 92 15.15 0.92 -7.22
N CYS A 93 14.34 -0.11 -6.97
CA CYS A 93 14.78 -1.50 -6.98
C CYS A 93 15.37 -1.89 -8.34
N TRP A 94 14.72 -1.53 -9.44
CA TRP A 94 15.21 -1.87 -10.79
C TRP A 94 16.57 -1.25 -11.09
N ARG A 95 16.83 -0.01 -10.63
CA ARG A 95 18.16 0.64 -10.74
C ARG A 95 19.25 -0.13 -9.99
N GLN A 96 18.88 -0.88 -8.96
CA GLN A 96 19.77 -1.76 -8.20
C GLN A 96 19.69 -3.24 -8.64
N ASN A 97 19.13 -3.52 -9.82
CA ASN A 97 18.95 -4.87 -10.38
C ASN A 97 18.08 -5.82 -9.53
N LEU A 98 17.23 -5.26 -8.66
CA LEU A 98 16.24 -5.98 -7.87
C LEU A 98 14.91 -6.00 -8.64
N LYS A 99 14.69 -7.07 -9.40
CA LYS A 99 13.46 -7.27 -10.18
C LYS A 99 12.49 -8.24 -9.53
N GLY A 100 11.19 -8.00 -9.71
CA GLY A 100 10.08 -8.81 -9.22
C GLY A 100 8.98 -7.97 -8.58
N GLY A 101 7.93 -8.61 -8.07
CA GLY A 101 6.99 -7.98 -7.15
C GLY A 101 7.65 -7.71 -5.79
N LEU A 102 6.98 -6.91 -4.94
CA LEU A 102 7.48 -6.50 -3.61
C LEU A 102 8.03 -7.68 -2.81
N LYS A 103 7.26 -8.77 -2.71
CA LYS A 103 7.63 -10.02 -2.01
C LYS A 103 8.92 -10.65 -2.47
N VAL A 104 9.15 -10.65 -3.78
CA VAL A 104 10.38 -11.19 -4.35
C VAL A 104 11.57 -10.32 -3.97
N VAL A 105 11.40 -9.00 -3.92
CA VAL A 105 12.45 -8.07 -3.53
C VAL A 105 12.73 -8.14 -2.03
N GLU A 106 11.70 -8.20 -1.19
CA GLU A 106 11.85 -8.36 0.25
C GLU A 106 12.65 -9.62 0.59
N GLN A 107 12.31 -10.76 -0.04
CA GLN A 107 13.05 -12.00 0.14
C GLN A 107 14.53 -11.85 -0.25
N LYS A 108 14.82 -11.21 -1.40
CA LYS A 108 16.19 -10.98 -1.86
C LYS A 108 17.00 -10.09 -0.90
N LEU A 109 16.33 -9.18 -0.20
CA LEU A 109 16.94 -8.27 0.76
C LEU A 109 16.92 -8.78 2.20
N GLY A 110 16.32 -9.95 2.46
CA GLY A 110 16.12 -10.44 3.83
C GLY A 110 15.25 -9.50 4.66
N ILE A 111 14.18 -8.97 4.07
CA ILE A 111 13.11 -8.28 4.78
C ILE A 111 12.09 -9.36 5.18
N ASP A 112 11.90 -9.52 6.49
CA ASP A 112 11.07 -10.58 7.02
C ASP A 112 9.57 -10.29 6.82
N ARG A 113 8.81 -11.39 6.71
CA ARG A 113 7.35 -11.39 6.76
C ARG A 113 6.86 -12.38 7.81
N ILE A 114 5.88 -11.94 8.57
CA ILE A 114 5.06 -12.75 9.45
C ILE A 114 4.07 -13.54 8.61
N LEU A 115 3.38 -12.89 7.66
CA LEU A 115 2.32 -13.50 6.84
C LEU A 115 2.88 -14.14 5.57
N LYS A 116 3.44 -15.35 5.73
CA LYS A 116 4.01 -16.12 4.62
C LYS A 116 2.92 -16.79 3.77
N GLY A 117 3.08 -16.73 2.44
CA GLY A 117 2.23 -17.47 1.50
C GLY A 117 0.93 -16.77 1.10
N LEU A 118 0.63 -15.59 1.65
CA LEU A 118 -0.42 -14.72 1.10
C LEU A 118 0.11 -14.02 -0.16
N ASP A 119 -0.77 -13.68 -1.08
CA ASP A 119 -0.54 -12.89 -2.30
C ASP A 119 -1.78 -12.04 -2.63
N GLY A 120 -1.68 -11.20 -3.68
CA GLY A 120 -2.80 -10.33 -4.06
C GLY A 120 -4.05 -11.11 -4.48
N TYR A 121 -3.92 -12.36 -4.95
CA TYR A 121 -5.07 -13.19 -5.26
C TYR A 121 -5.75 -13.71 -3.98
N MET A 122 -4.97 -14.04 -2.96
CA MET A 122 -5.48 -14.36 -1.63
C MET A 122 -6.15 -13.17 -0.97
N ALA A 123 -5.64 -11.94 -1.14
CA ALA A 123 -6.28 -10.73 -0.64
C ALA A 123 -7.71 -10.55 -1.20
N VAL A 124 -7.89 -10.75 -2.51
CA VAL A 124 -9.21 -10.77 -3.16
C VAL A 124 -10.13 -11.82 -2.53
N LYS A 125 -9.64 -13.04 -2.27
CA LYS A 125 -10.43 -14.10 -1.63
C LYS A 125 -10.85 -13.74 -0.22
N LEU A 126 -9.93 -13.19 0.58
CA LEU A 126 -10.21 -12.77 1.95
C LEU A 126 -11.31 -11.70 2.00
N TRP A 127 -11.28 -10.75 1.07
CA TRP A 127 -12.33 -9.74 0.95
C TRP A 127 -13.71 -10.35 0.66
N TYR A 128 -13.81 -11.25 -0.33
CA TYR A 128 -15.09 -11.88 -0.64
C TYR A 128 -15.57 -12.84 0.44
N ASP A 129 -14.67 -13.51 1.16
CA ASP A 129 -15.04 -14.34 2.30
C ASP A 129 -15.61 -13.50 3.44
N TYR A 130 -15.00 -12.35 3.72
CA TYR A 130 -15.56 -11.36 4.64
C TYR A 130 -16.97 -10.94 4.23
N LEU A 131 -17.17 -10.49 2.99
CA LEU A 131 -18.47 -9.97 2.53
C LEU A 131 -19.56 -11.04 2.45
N ASN A 132 -19.25 -12.22 1.92
CA ASN A 132 -20.26 -13.23 1.64
C ASN A 132 -20.60 -14.08 2.87
N ASN A 133 -19.65 -14.28 3.77
CA ASN A 133 -19.79 -15.18 4.92
C ASN A 133 -19.76 -14.44 6.27
N ASN A 134 -19.67 -13.11 6.28
CA ASN A 134 -19.43 -12.30 7.49
C ASN A 134 -18.19 -12.77 8.26
N ASN A 135 -17.16 -13.21 7.53
CA ASN A 135 -15.94 -13.75 8.13
C ASN A 135 -15.00 -12.61 8.58
N GLU A 136 -15.20 -12.13 9.80
CA GLU A 136 -14.35 -11.09 10.40
C GLU A 136 -12.86 -11.49 10.47
N GLN A 137 -12.56 -12.78 10.64
CA GLN A 137 -11.17 -13.25 10.66
C GLN A 137 -10.50 -13.09 9.29
N ALA A 138 -11.25 -13.26 8.20
CA ALA A 138 -10.75 -13.00 6.85
C ALA A 138 -10.40 -11.52 6.68
N LEU A 139 -11.24 -10.61 7.17
CA LEU A 139 -10.96 -9.18 7.17
C LEU A 139 -9.73 -8.83 8.00
N GLN A 140 -9.59 -9.38 9.21
CA GLN A 140 -8.41 -9.15 10.05
C GLN A 140 -7.13 -9.63 9.37
N THR A 141 -7.20 -10.74 8.63
CA THR A 141 -6.06 -11.28 7.88
C THR A 141 -5.70 -10.38 6.69
N LEU A 142 -6.70 -9.86 5.99
CA LEU A 142 -6.51 -8.89 4.90
C LEU A 142 -5.87 -7.59 5.40
N LEU A 143 -6.35 -7.05 6.53
CA LEU A 143 -5.80 -5.84 7.13
C LEU A 143 -4.36 -6.05 7.62
N ALA A 144 -4.06 -7.18 8.28
CA ALA A 144 -2.71 -7.50 8.69
C ALA A 144 -1.75 -7.69 7.50
N TYR A 145 -2.27 -8.23 6.39
CA TYR A 145 -1.52 -8.38 5.14
C TYR A 145 -1.15 -7.01 4.53
N ASN A 146 -2.13 -6.12 4.39
CA ASN A 146 -1.91 -4.76 3.89
C ASN A 146 -1.03 -3.91 4.82
N GLU A 147 -1.18 -4.07 6.15
CA GLU A 147 -0.30 -3.41 7.14
C GLU A 147 1.16 -3.83 6.95
N GLU A 148 1.41 -5.14 6.79
CA GLU A 148 2.76 -5.67 6.57
C GLU A 148 3.37 -5.10 5.28
N ASP A 149 2.58 -4.96 4.20
CA ASP A 149 3.03 -4.37 2.94
C ASP A 149 3.49 -2.92 3.14
N VAL A 150 2.69 -2.05 3.77
CA VAL A 150 3.10 -0.64 3.98
C VAL A 150 4.25 -0.46 4.98
N VAL A 151 4.33 -1.32 6.01
CA VAL A 151 5.49 -1.35 6.92
C VAL A 151 6.75 -1.74 6.17
N ASN A 152 6.66 -2.75 5.31
CA ASN A 152 7.81 -3.22 4.55
C ASN A 152 8.23 -2.26 3.45
N LEU A 153 7.34 -1.44 2.88
CA LEU A 153 7.73 -0.34 1.99
C LEU A 153 8.70 0.64 2.68
N ARG A 154 8.45 0.95 3.96
CA ARG A 154 9.37 1.78 4.76
C ARG A 154 10.72 1.10 4.94
N VAL A 155 10.73 -0.19 5.32
CA VAL A 155 11.98 -0.96 5.47
C VAL A 155 12.73 -1.03 4.15
N LEU A 156 12.02 -1.25 3.03
CA LEU A 156 12.60 -1.31 1.69
C LEU A 156 13.27 0.02 1.33
N ARG A 157 12.59 1.16 1.49
CA ARG A 157 13.19 2.48 1.25
C ARG A 157 14.50 2.64 2.03
N GLN A 158 14.50 2.28 3.31
CA GLN A 158 15.69 2.36 4.16
C GLN A 158 16.81 1.44 3.68
N ARG A 159 16.50 0.20 3.28
CA ARG A 159 17.48 -0.76 2.71
C ARG A 159 18.07 -0.28 1.38
N LEU A 160 17.30 0.46 0.60
CA LEU A 160 17.75 1.05 -0.67
C LEU A 160 18.58 2.34 -0.47
N GLY A 161 18.66 2.89 0.74
CA GLY A 161 19.41 4.11 1.04
C GLY A 161 18.79 5.40 0.51
N ILE A 162 17.48 5.39 0.25
CA ILE A 162 16.75 6.56 -0.28
C ILE A 162 16.38 7.47 0.91
N ASN A 163 16.63 8.78 0.81
CA ASN A 163 16.39 9.75 1.90
C ASN A 163 15.08 10.51 1.75
#